data_AF-A0A661HIZ0-F1
#
_entry.id   AF-A0A661HIZ0-F1
#
_cell.length_a   1.000
_cell.length_b   1.000
_cell.length_c   1.000
_cell.angle_alpha   90.00
_cell.angle_beta   90.00
_cell.angle_gamma   90.00
#
_symmetry.space_group_name_H-M   'P 1'
#
loop_
_entity.id
_entity.type
_entity.pdbx_description
1 polymer ?
#
loop_
_entity_poly.entity_id
_entity_poly.type
_entity_poly.pdbx_seq_one_letter_code
_entity_poly.pdbx_strand_id
1 'polypeptide(L)'
;MNFETYPFEKLNTLLQDISPNTQYEALSLTIGEPQFATPKFILEALNTHAPLLNKYPKTSGEMVLRTAMKKYNFERFGLELEDSQIIPTFGT
;
A
#
# COMPACT_ATOMS: atom_id res chain seq x y z
N MET A 1 26.89 -0.48 6.64
CA MET A 1 25.64 0.03 6.04
C MET A 1 25.47 1.44 6.56
N ASN A 2 25.30 2.42 5.69
CA ASN A 2 24.99 3.80 6.12
C ASN A 2 23.47 3.99 5.99
N PHE A 3 22.81 4.43 7.05
CA PHE A 3 21.37 4.66 7.06
C PHE A 3 21.11 6.17 7.02
N GLU A 4 20.56 6.60 5.91
CA GLU A 4 20.14 7.97 5.70
C GLU A 4 18.75 8.18 6.29
N THR A 5 18.49 9.39 6.78
CA THR A 5 17.13 9.80 7.20
C THR A 5 16.19 9.86 6.00
N TYR A 6 14.90 9.63 6.25
CA TYR A 6 13.88 9.69 5.22
C TYR A 6 13.77 11.11 4.63
N PRO A 7 13.32 11.25 3.37
CA PRO A 7 13.18 12.57 2.73
C PRO A 7 12.30 13.55 3.52
N PHE A 8 11.24 13.08 4.18
CA PHE A 8 10.36 13.93 4.99
C PHE A 8 11.05 14.43 6.27
N GLU A 9 11.96 13.66 6.86
CA GLU A 9 12.76 14.10 8.01
C GLU A 9 13.73 15.20 7.59
N LYS A 10 14.39 15.03 6.44
CA LYS A 10 15.27 16.05 5.86
C LYS A 10 14.50 17.34 5.55
N LEU A 11 13.27 17.23 5.05
CA LEU A 11 12.41 18.39 4.79
C LEU A 11 11.99 19.09 6.11
N ASN A 12 11.63 18.33 7.14
CA ASN A 12 11.29 18.90 8.44
C ASN A 12 12.47 19.68 9.04
N THR A 13 13.70 19.14 8.96
CA THR A 13 14.91 19.86 9.38
C THR A 13 15.13 21.14 8.56
N LEU A 14 14.92 21.08 7.25
CA LEU A 14 15.08 22.24 6.36
C LEU A 14 14.11 23.39 6.73
N LEU A 15 12.90 23.07 7.20
CA LEU A 15 11.84 24.06 7.48
C LEU A 15 11.74 24.45 8.95
N GLN A 16 12.58 23.89 9.85
CA GLN A 16 12.39 23.97 11.30
C GLN A 16 12.30 25.41 11.87
N ASP A 17 12.99 26.37 11.25
CA ASP A 17 13.07 27.76 11.71
C ASP A 17 12.10 28.68 10.96
N ILE A 18 11.26 28.14 10.08
CA ILE A 18 10.31 28.88 9.26
C ILE A 18 8.94 28.89 9.93
N SER A 19 8.43 30.07 10.24
CA SER A 19 7.04 30.25 10.71
C SER A 19 6.13 30.60 9.53
N PRO A 20 5.18 29.73 9.13
CA PRO A 20 4.23 30.04 8.07
C PRO A 20 3.22 31.11 8.51
N ASN A 21 2.60 31.78 7.53
CA ASN A 21 1.56 32.77 7.79
C ASN A 21 0.30 32.09 8.38
N THR A 22 -0.09 32.51 9.58
CA THR A 22 -1.21 31.94 10.35
C THR A 22 -2.59 32.28 9.79
N GLN A 23 -2.69 33.17 8.81
CA GLN A 23 -3.95 33.51 8.14
C GLN A 23 -4.41 32.43 7.14
N TYR A 24 -3.55 31.47 6.80
CA TYR A 24 -3.84 30.44 5.81
C TYR A 24 -3.75 29.05 6.42
N GLU A 25 -4.64 28.16 5.97
CA GLU A 25 -4.58 26.73 6.29
C GLU A 25 -3.44 26.07 5.50
N ALA A 26 -2.68 25.21 6.18
CA ALA A 26 -1.58 24.49 5.55
C ALA A 26 -2.13 23.37 4.64
N LEU A 27 -1.65 23.33 3.39
CA LEU A 27 -1.87 22.21 2.48
C LEU A 27 -0.57 21.43 2.32
N SER A 28 -0.56 20.20 2.83
CA SER A 28 0.62 19.33 2.70
C SER A 28 0.65 18.67 1.32
N LEU A 29 1.65 19.02 0.52
CA LEU A 29 1.91 18.44 -0.80
C LEU A 29 3.22 17.63 -0.84
N THR A 30 3.77 17.32 0.34
CA THR A 30 5.14 16.83 0.52
C THR A 30 5.23 15.30 0.59
N ILE A 31 4.11 14.62 0.82
CA ILE A 31 4.03 13.17 0.98
C ILE A 31 3.10 12.59 -0.09
N GLY A 32 3.56 11.55 -0.79
CA GLY A 32 2.84 10.88 -1.87
C GLY A 32 1.82 9.83 -1.40
N GLU A 33 1.17 10.04 -0.26
CA GLU A 33 0.22 9.08 0.31
C GLU A 33 -1.24 9.47 -0.03
N PRO A 34 -2.06 8.52 -0.53
CA PRO A 34 -3.45 8.80 -0.83
C PRO A 34 -4.23 9.12 0.45
N GLN A 35 -5.01 10.20 0.42
CA GLN A 35 -5.86 10.63 1.55
C GLN A 35 -7.30 10.10 1.46
N PHE A 36 -7.54 9.12 0.60
CA PHE A 36 -8.86 8.54 0.39
C PHE A 36 -9.15 7.41 1.37
N ALA A 37 -10.40 7.29 1.80
CA ALA A 37 -10.83 6.15 2.58
C ALA A 37 -10.75 4.84 1.77
N THR A 38 -10.37 3.75 2.44
CA THR A 38 -10.40 2.40 1.85
C THR A 38 -11.82 2.04 1.40
N PRO A 39 -12.03 1.55 0.17
CA PRO A 39 -13.33 1.11 -0.31
C PRO A 39 -14.01 0.11 0.63
N LYS A 40 -15.30 0.33 0.93
CA LYS A 40 -16.06 -0.40 1.96
C LYS A 40 -16.04 -1.93 1.79
N PHE A 41 -16.17 -2.40 0.54
CA PHE A 41 -16.21 -3.84 0.26
C PHE A 41 -14.91 -4.57 0.61
N ILE A 42 -13.77 -3.87 0.62
CA ILE A 42 -12.47 -4.42 1.03
C ILE A 42 -12.47 -4.63 2.55
N LEU A 43 -12.96 -3.64 3.31
CA LEU A 43 -13.09 -3.72 4.76
C LEU A 43 -14.08 -4.81 5.18
N GLU A 44 -15.21 -4.93 4.46
CA GLU A 44 -16.20 -5.98 4.68
C GLU A 44 -15.59 -7.36 4.43
N ALA A 45 -14.86 -7.55 3.32
CA ALA A 45 -14.18 -8.82 3.03
C ALA A 45 -13.18 -9.21 4.14
N LEU A 46 -12.40 -8.25 4.66
CA LEU A 46 -11.49 -8.50 5.78
C LEU A 46 -12.26 -8.93 7.04
N ASN A 47 -13.32 -8.20 7.41
CA ASN A 47 -14.13 -8.50 8.58
C ASN A 47 -14.81 -9.88 8.49
N THR A 48 -15.37 -10.21 7.33
CA THR A 48 -16.01 -11.51 7.08
C THR A 48 -15.02 -12.67 7.26
N HIS A 49 -13.75 -12.48 6.89
CA HIS A 49 -12.73 -13.54 6.95
C HIS A 49 -11.84 -13.49 8.20
N ALA A 50 -12.09 -12.57 9.15
CA ALA A 50 -11.35 -12.46 10.40
C ALA A 50 -11.28 -13.77 11.23
N PRO A 51 -12.28 -14.68 11.23
CA PRO A 51 -12.14 -15.98 11.90
C PRO A 51 -10.97 -16.84 11.41
N LEU A 52 -10.42 -16.59 10.21
CA LEU A 52 -9.26 -17.30 9.67
C LEU A 52 -7.92 -16.87 10.29
N LEU A 53 -7.90 -15.85 11.16
CA LEU A 53 -6.68 -15.41 11.86
C LEU A 53 -6.05 -16.51 12.74
N ASN A 54 -6.78 -17.58 13.06
CA ASN A 54 -6.24 -18.76 13.74
C ASN A 54 -5.51 -19.74 12.80
N LYS A 55 -5.39 -19.43 11.52
CA LYS A 55 -4.70 -20.26 10.52
C LYS A 55 -3.35 -19.66 10.16
N TYR A 56 -2.36 -20.52 9.98
CA TYR A 56 -1.07 -20.11 9.43
C TYR A 56 -1.19 -19.94 7.90
N PRO A 57 -0.93 -18.74 7.36
CA PRO A 57 -1.03 -18.51 5.92
C PRO A 57 0.11 -19.21 5.17
N LYS A 58 -0.15 -19.64 3.93
CA LYS A 58 0.90 -20.19 3.07
C LYS A 58 1.83 -19.06 2.62
N THR A 59 3.14 -19.31 2.63
CA THR A 59 4.14 -18.36 2.11
C THR A 59 3.96 -18.05 0.63
N SER A 60 3.42 -18.99 -0.15
CA SER A 60 3.07 -18.81 -1.57
C SER A 60 1.81 -17.95 -1.81
N GLY A 61 1.15 -17.53 -0.73
CA GLY A 61 -0.22 -17.00 -0.77
C GLY A 61 -1.26 -18.06 -1.13
N GLU A 62 -2.53 -17.68 -1.01
CA GLU A 62 -3.66 -18.54 -1.37
C GLU A 62 -3.96 -18.51 -2.87
N MET A 63 -4.50 -19.61 -3.39
CA MET A 63 -4.83 -19.75 -4.82
C MET A 63 -5.79 -18.66 -5.29
N VAL A 64 -6.79 -18.31 -4.48
CA VAL A 64 -7.77 -17.26 -4.79
C VAL A 64 -7.10 -15.90 -5.04
N LEU A 65 -6.05 -15.58 -4.29
CA LEU A 65 -5.30 -14.33 -4.47
C LEU A 65 -4.52 -14.35 -5.78
N ARG A 66 -3.78 -15.43 -6.07
CA ARG A 66 -3.03 -15.55 -7.32
C ARG A 66 -3.94 -15.50 -8.55
N THR A 67 -5.09 -16.17 -8.52
CA THR A 67 -6.09 -16.11 -9.60
C THR A 67 -6.60 -14.69 -9.82
N ALA A 68 -6.90 -13.95 -8.74
CA ALA A 68 -7.33 -12.56 -8.84
C ALA A 68 -6.23 -11.65 -9.41
N MET A 69 -4.96 -11.84 -8.99
CA MET A 69 -3.82 -11.07 -9.51
C MET A 69 -3.57 -11.37 -11.00
N LYS A 70 -3.66 -12.63 -11.44
CA LYS A 70 -3.58 -13.03 -12.85
C LYS A 70 -4.70 -12.37 -13.68
N LYS A 71 -5.93 -12.42 -13.17
CA LYS A 71 -7.09 -11.76 -13.80
C LYS A 71 -6.87 -10.26 -13.95
N TYR A 72 -6.40 -9.58 -12.91
CA TYR A 72 -6.08 -8.15 -12.99
C TYR A 72 -5.04 -7.86 -14.09
N ASN A 73 -3.96 -8.64 -14.17
CA ASN A 73 -2.92 -8.42 -15.18
C ASN A 73 -3.44 -8.66 -16.61
N PHE A 74 -4.30 -9.65 -16.79
CA PHE A 74 -4.97 -9.88 -18.06
C PHE A 74 -5.91 -8.72 -18.44
N GLU A 75 -6.82 -8.32 -17.55
CA GLU A 75 -7.79 -7.26 -17.83
C GLU A 75 -7.12 -5.89 -18.03
N ARG A 76 -6.06 -5.59 -17.28
CA ARG A 76 -5.41 -4.28 -17.29
C ARG A 76 -4.35 -4.14 -18.39
N PHE A 77 -3.65 -5.23 -18.72
CA PHE A 77 -2.48 -5.21 -19.59
C PHE A 77 -2.53 -6.24 -20.73
N GLY A 78 -3.52 -7.12 -20.79
CA GLY A 78 -3.58 -8.22 -21.76
C GLY A 78 -2.55 -9.32 -21.50
N LEU A 79 -2.01 -9.40 -20.28
CA LEU A 79 -0.95 -10.35 -19.92
C LEU A 79 -1.54 -11.63 -19.32
N GLU A 80 -1.33 -12.74 -20.02
CA GLU A 80 -1.58 -14.08 -19.49
C GLU A 80 -0.33 -14.53 -18.73
N LEU A 81 -0.49 -14.82 -17.43
CA LEU A 81 0.59 -15.22 -16.53
C LEU A 81 0.38 -16.65 -16.03
N GLU A 82 1.45 -17.44 -16.01
CA GLU A 82 1.49 -18.73 -15.33
C GLU A 82 1.64 -18.57 -13.82
N ASP A 83 1.25 -19.59 -13.05
CA ASP A 83 1.37 -19.56 -11.59
C ASP A 83 2.82 -19.41 -11.10
N SER A 84 3.80 -19.85 -11.90
CA SER A 84 5.23 -19.67 -11.64
C SER A 84 5.74 -18.25 -11.91
N GLN A 85 4.95 -17.40 -12.57
CA GLN A 85 5.32 -16.04 -12.97
C GLN A 85 4.73 -14.98 -12.03
N ILE A 86 4.08 -15.39 -10.93
CA ILE A 86 3.44 -14.46 -10.00
C ILE A 86 3.62 -14.89 -8.54
N ILE A 87 4.11 -13.97 -7.71
CA ILE A 87 4.38 -14.20 -6.29
C ILE A 87 3.70 -13.09 -5.49
N PRO A 88 2.74 -13.40 -4.61
CA PRO A 88 2.20 -12.43 -3.66
C PRO A 88 3.27 -11.96 -2.65
N THR A 89 3.32 -10.67 -2.37
CA THR A 89 4.24 -10.05 -1.41
C THR A 89 3.49 -9.17 -0.41
N PHE A 90 4.15 -8.80 0.70
CA PHE A 90 3.59 -7.87 1.69
C PHE A 90 3.89 -6.41 1.29
N GLY A 91 3.21 -5.94 0.24
CA GLY A 91 3.51 -4.64 -0.37
C GLY A 91 4.71 -4.71 -1.33
N THR A 92 5.13 -3.55 -1.80
CA THR A 92 6.24 -3.34 -2.73
C THR A 92 7.35 -2.53 -2.10
#